data_AF-A0A1S1K641-F1
#
_entry.id   AF-A0A1S1K641-F1
#
_cell.length_a   1.000
_cell.length_b   1.000
_cell.length_c   1.000
_cell.angle_alpha   90.00
_cell.angle_beta   90.00
_cell.angle_gamma   90.00
#
_symmetry.space_group_name_H-M   'P 1'
#
loop_
_entity.id
_entity.type
_entity.pdbx_description
1 polymer ?
#
loop_
_entity_poly.entity_id
_entity_poly.type
_entity_poly.pdbx_seq_one_letter_code
_entity_poly.pdbx_strand_id
1 'polypeptide(L)'
;MTARPDNRYPAPTLGDRARWLLRANPADHMLALSLATASLPVVGKHLEPLGALTAMSVWGFRHLPDFLTSSAKSWLTPDNGDLRQAEREQTNAIAQDALRGVVSPADLAVDWPGPDSMPPLWRTLEYRRDVYRTSVRYGDDPSQLLDVWRPEQLPAHPAPVLLFVPGGAWVHGGRILQGYALLSHLARQGWVCLSIDYRVAPHHRWPRHITDVKAAIAWARANVDKFGGDRNFVAIAGCSAGGHLAALAGLTPNDPDLQGDLPDGADTSVDAVVGIYGRYDWEDRSTEERVRFVDFLERIVVGRKIDRHPEIFRKASPIAQIHPDSPPFLVVHGTGDSVIPVAQARSFVDKLKAVSRAVVGYIELPGAGHAFDMTDGARTGAMATAVGLFLNQIHRNRAMDEAKAVI
;
A
#
# COMPACT_ATOMS: atom_id res chain seq x y z
N MET A 1 19.10 27.69 -30.90
CA MET A 1 19.20 28.27 -29.54
C MET A 1 18.31 27.46 -28.62
N THR A 2 18.87 26.44 -27.97
CA THR A 2 18.15 25.51 -27.10
C THR A 2 18.50 25.86 -25.66
N ALA A 3 17.55 26.46 -24.94
CA ALA A 3 17.66 26.71 -23.52
C ALA A 3 17.71 25.37 -22.77
N ARG A 4 18.81 25.11 -22.08
CA ARG A 4 18.92 24.03 -21.09
C ARG A 4 18.04 24.37 -19.88
N PRO A 5 17.35 23.40 -19.26
CA PRO A 5 16.68 23.65 -17.99
C PRO A 5 17.73 23.93 -16.90
N ASP A 6 17.58 25.06 -16.22
CA ASP A 6 18.47 25.55 -15.18
C ASP A 6 18.22 24.81 -13.86
N ASN A 7 18.78 23.60 -13.75
CA ASN A 7 18.78 22.83 -12.50
C ASN A 7 19.97 23.26 -11.63
N ARG A 8 20.04 24.55 -11.24
CA ARG A 8 21.07 25.08 -10.34
C ARG A 8 20.55 25.18 -8.92
N TYR A 9 20.60 24.05 -8.21
CA TYR A 9 20.80 24.13 -6.76
C TYR A 9 22.26 24.54 -6.51
N PRO A 10 22.55 25.56 -5.68
CA PRO A 10 23.92 25.84 -5.28
C PRO A 10 24.46 24.62 -4.52
N ALA A 11 25.64 24.16 -4.91
CA ALA A 11 26.33 23.11 -4.18
C ALA A 11 26.46 23.51 -2.70
N PRO A 12 26.21 22.60 -1.74
CA PRO A 12 26.22 22.94 -0.33
C PRO A 12 27.56 23.57 0.05
N THR A 13 27.49 24.73 0.71
CA THR A 13 28.67 25.50 1.10
C THR A 13 29.51 24.70 2.09
N LEU A 14 30.79 25.07 2.26
CA LEU A 14 31.65 24.46 3.29
C LEU A 14 31.02 24.57 4.69
N GLY A 15 30.33 25.68 4.97
CA GLY A 15 29.58 25.86 6.23
C GLY A 15 28.38 24.92 6.37
N ASP A 16 27.67 24.63 5.28
CA ASP A 16 26.56 23.65 5.29
C ASP A 16 27.07 22.21 5.49
N ARG A 17 28.19 21.88 4.85
CA ARG A 17 28.84 20.56 5.01
C ARG A 17 29.38 20.38 6.43
N ALA A 18 30.02 21.40 7.00
CA ALA A 18 30.52 21.38 8.38
C ALA A 18 29.37 21.27 9.39
N ARG A 19 28.28 22.04 9.21
CA ARG A 19 27.08 21.93 10.05
C ARG A 19 26.40 20.57 9.94
N TRP A 20 26.39 19.98 8.74
CA TRP A 20 25.87 18.64 8.54
C TRP A 20 26.75 17.60 9.27
N LEU A 21 28.07 17.63 9.10
CA LEU A 21 28.99 16.71 9.79
C LEU A 21 28.89 16.79 11.31
N LEU A 22 28.68 17.99 11.87
CA LEU A 22 28.52 18.19 13.32
C LEU A 22 27.17 17.70 13.87
N ARG A 23 26.16 17.54 13.02
CA ARG A 23 24.79 17.17 13.41
C ARG A 23 24.37 15.79 12.91
N ALA A 24 25.12 15.22 11.97
CA ALA A 24 24.89 13.93 11.36
C ALA A 24 25.10 12.84 12.41
N ASN A 25 24.10 11.99 12.57
CA ASN A 25 24.23 10.78 13.37
C ASN A 25 24.77 9.64 12.47
N PRO A 26 25.14 8.47 13.03
CA PRO A 26 25.69 7.35 12.26
C PRO A 26 24.81 6.92 11.06
N ALA A 27 23.49 7.05 11.18
CA ALA A 27 22.57 6.75 10.09
C ALA A 27 22.64 7.76 8.93
N ASP A 28 22.84 9.05 9.23
CA ASP A 28 23.01 10.08 8.21
C ASP A 28 24.30 9.84 7.39
N HIS A 29 25.37 9.37 8.05
CA HIS A 29 26.60 8.95 7.38
C HIS A 29 26.41 7.71 6.50
N MET A 30 25.71 6.70 7.00
CA MET A 30 25.42 5.49 6.22
C MET A 30 24.51 5.78 5.01
N LEU A 31 23.51 6.63 5.17
CA LEU A 31 22.64 7.10 4.11
C LEU A 31 23.42 7.90 3.06
N ALA A 32 24.28 8.82 3.49
CA ALA A 32 25.13 9.61 2.60
C ALA A 32 26.11 8.71 1.81
N LEU A 33 26.67 7.70 2.47
CA LEU A 33 27.54 6.71 1.84
C LEU A 33 26.77 5.88 0.80
N SER A 34 25.56 5.40 1.14
CA SER A 34 24.70 4.66 0.21
C SER A 34 24.28 5.49 -1.01
N LEU A 35 23.91 6.75 -0.81
CA LEU A 35 23.57 7.66 -1.91
C LEU A 35 24.79 7.96 -2.80
N ALA A 36 25.97 8.15 -2.19
CA ALA A 36 27.21 8.38 -2.91
C ALA A 36 27.64 7.15 -3.73
N THR A 37 27.53 5.93 -3.18
CA THR A 37 27.88 4.70 -3.89
C THR A 37 26.89 4.37 -5.01
N ALA A 38 25.60 4.65 -4.82
CA ALA A 38 24.57 4.48 -5.87
C ALA A 38 24.74 5.47 -7.05
N SER A 39 25.41 6.60 -6.83
CA SER A 39 25.71 7.58 -7.89
C SER A 39 26.89 7.20 -8.80
N LEU A 40 27.59 6.09 -8.51
CA LEU A 40 28.71 5.62 -9.32
C LEU A 40 28.20 4.85 -10.56
N PRO A 41 28.70 5.17 -11.77
CA PRO A 41 28.28 4.47 -12.98
C PRO A 41 28.66 2.98 -12.92
N VAL A 42 27.75 2.14 -13.42
CA VAL A 42 27.86 0.66 -13.59
C VAL A 42 27.62 -0.18 -12.33
N VAL A 43 27.97 0.26 -11.12
CA VAL A 43 27.80 -0.56 -9.89
C VAL A 43 26.54 -0.21 -9.07
N GLY A 44 26.00 1.01 -9.22
CA GLY A 44 24.90 1.52 -8.38
C GLY A 44 23.63 0.64 -8.34
N LYS A 45 23.23 0.05 -9.47
CA LYS A 45 22.00 -0.78 -9.59
C LYS A 45 22.01 -2.04 -8.72
N HIS A 46 23.20 -2.62 -8.47
CA HIS A 46 23.33 -3.80 -7.61
C HIS A 46 23.46 -3.43 -6.12
N LEU A 47 23.63 -2.14 -5.81
CA LEU A 47 23.81 -1.63 -4.45
C LEU A 47 22.56 -0.92 -3.90
N GLU A 48 21.54 -0.63 -4.73
CA GLU A 48 20.23 -0.14 -4.27
C GLU A 48 19.58 -1.03 -3.19
N PRO A 49 19.62 -2.38 -3.29
CA PRO A 49 19.16 -3.25 -2.20
C PRO A 49 19.91 -3.04 -0.90
N LEU A 50 21.21 -2.70 -0.95
CA LEU A 50 22.01 -2.37 0.23
C LEU A 50 21.62 -1.01 0.82
N GLY A 51 21.24 -0.03 0.00
CA GLY A 51 20.70 1.25 0.47
C GLY A 51 19.36 1.10 1.18
N ALA A 52 18.45 0.30 0.61
CA ALA A 52 17.19 -0.08 1.24
C ALA A 52 17.41 -0.87 2.54
N LEU A 53 18.29 -1.86 2.54
CA LEU A 53 18.70 -2.60 3.74
C LEU A 53 19.33 -1.69 4.78
N THR A 54 20.13 -0.70 4.39
CA THR A 54 20.74 0.28 5.29
C THR A 54 19.69 1.19 5.91
N ALA A 55 18.75 1.71 5.12
CA ALA A 55 17.64 2.53 5.60
C ALA A 55 16.72 1.73 6.53
N MET A 56 16.39 0.48 6.17
CA MET A 56 15.65 -0.45 7.03
C MET A 56 16.44 -0.86 8.27
N SER A 57 17.76 -0.97 8.19
CA SER A 57 18.61 -1.26 9.35
C SER A 57 18.72 -0.06 10.27
N VAL A 58 18.73 1.16 9.75
CA VAL A 58 18.69 2.40 10.54
C VAL A 58 17.34 2.54 11.26
N TRP A 59 16.24 2.30 10.54
CA TRP A 59 14.89 2.30 11.11
C TRP A 59 14.74 1.15 12.11
N GLY A 60 15.10 -0.06 11.70
CA GLY A 60 15.07 -1.31 12.45
C GLY A 60 15.97 -1.32 13.68
N PHE A 61 17.21 -0.80 13.66
CA PHE A 61 18.08 -0.71 14.84
C PHE A 61 17.53 0.27 15.89
N ARG A 62 16.86 1.34 15.45
CA ARG A 62 16.29 2.35 16.35
C ARG A 62 14.96 1.87 16.98
N HIS A 63 14.29 0.92 16.34
CA HIS A 63 13.08 0.25 16.83
C HIS A 63 13.31 -1.19 17.32
N LEU A 64 14.54 -1.72 17.23
CA LEU A 64 14.90 -3.06 17.67
C LEU A 64 14.57 -3.29 19.15
N PRO A 65 14.75 -2.30 20.06
CA PRO A 65 14.30 -2.46 21.45
C PRO A 65 12.79 -2.60 21.57
N ASP A 66 11.99 -1.84 20.81
CA ASP A 66 10.51 -1.92 20.83
C ASP A 66 10.01 -3.21 20.15
N PHE A 67 10.69 -3.66 19.10
CA PHE A 67 10.41 -4.92 18.38
C PHE A 67 10.74 -6.14 19.24
N LEU A 68 11.90 -6.13 19.91
CA LEU A 68 12.32 -7.19 20.83
C LEU A 68 11.52 -7.15 22.12
N THR A 69 11.18 -5.98 22.68
CA THR A 69 10.40 -5.92 23.93
C THR A 69 8.92 -6.18 23.73
N SER A 70 8.29 -5.81 22.61
CA SER A 70 6.91 -6.19 22.29
C SER A 70 6.80 -7.69 21.96
N SER A 71 7.74 -8.22 21.16
CA SER A 71 7.82 -9.65 20.88
C SER A 71 8.17 -10.46 22.13
N ALA A 72 9.13 -10.01 22.94
CA ALA A 72 9.50 -10.67 24.20
C ALA A 72 8.39 -10.56 25.25
N LYS A 73 7.69 -9.43 25.40
CA LYS A 73 6.53 -9.33 26.30
C LYS A 73 5.42 -10.30 25.87
N SER A 74 5.16 -10.45 24.57
CA SER A 74 4.18 -11.42 24.05
C SER A 74 4.60 -12.89 24.20
N TRP A 75 5.91 -13.16 24.31
CA TRP A 75 6.50 -14.48 24.55
C TRP A 75 6.64 -14.81 26.04
N LEU A 76 6.82 -13.78 26.89
CA LEU A 76 7.11 -13.91 28.32
C LEU A 76 5.88 -13.77 29.22
N THR A 77 4.70 -13.38 28.71
CA THR A 77 3.44 -13.50 29.44
C THR A 77 2.95 -14.94 29.35
N PRO A 78 3.03 -15.73 30.43
CA PRO A 78 2.38 -17.03 30.48
C PRO A 78 0.87 -16.77 30.64
N ASP A 79 0.06 -17.52 29.88
CA ASP A 79 -1.40 -17.52 29.86
C ASP A 79 -2.08 -16.53 28.89
N ASN A 80 -2.13 -16.90 27.60
CA ASN A 80 -2.99 -16.25 26.59
C ASN A 80 -3.29 -17.11 25.35
N GLY A 81 -3.12 -18.44 25.45
CA GLY A 81 -3.43 -19.36 24.34
C GLY A 81 -4.91 -19.29 23.95
N ASP A 82 -5.78 -19.34 24.95
CA ASP A 82 -7.23 -19.30 24.79
C ASP A 82 -7.71 -17.94 24.23
N LEU A 83 -7.11 -16.83 24.66
CA LEU A 83 -7.42 -15.50 24.12
C LEU A 83 -7.01 -15.39 22.64
N ARG A 84 -5.81 -15.88 22.27
CA ARG A 84 -5.38 -15.90 20.86
C ARG A 84 -6.25 -16.81 20.00
N GLN A 85 -6.72 -17.92 20.55
CA GLN A 85 -7.65 -18.82 19.87
C GLN A 85 -9.01 -18.15 19.68
N ALA A 86 -9.57 -17.54 20.73
CA ALA A 86 -10.84 -16.81 20.66
C ALA A 86 -10.78 -15.64 19.66
N GLU A 87 -9.70 -14.86 19.64
CA GLU A 87 -9.50 -13.78 18.65
C GLU A 87 -9.47 -14.32 17.20
N ARG A 88 -8.85 -15.49 16.98
CA ARG A 88 -8.83 -16.14 15.67
C ARG A 88 -10.21 -16.61 15.24
N GLU A 89 -10.93 -17.26 16.14
CA GLU A 89 -12.29 -17.78 15.89
C GLU A 89 -13.29 -16.65 15.58
N GLN A 90 -13.08 -15.45 16.12
CA GLN A 90 -13.92 -14.28 15.84
C GLN A 90 -13.63 -13.58 14.50
N THR A 91 -12.52 -13.91 13.83
CA THR A 91 -12.08 -13.20 12.60
C THR A 91 -13.17 -13.19 11.52
N ASN A 92 -13.80 -14.34 11.25
CA ASN A 92 -14.84 -14.45 10.23
C ASN A 92 -16.09 -13.67 10.61
N ALA A 93 -16.52 -13.76 11.88
CA ALA A 93 -17.67 -13.03 12.38
C ALA A 93 -17.46 -11.51 12.27
N ILE A 94 -16.28 -11.02 12.65
CA ILE A 94 -15.93 -9.59 12.55
C ILE A 94 -15.89 -9.14 11.09
N ALA A 95 -15.29 -9.92 10.20
CA ALA A 95 -15.25 -9.61 8.78
C ALA A 95 -16.66 -9.58 8.17
N GLN A 96 -17.52 -10.53 8.53
CA GLN A 96 -18.90 -10.59 8.09
C GLN A 96 -19.70 -9.39 8.61
N ASP A 97 -19.57 -9.06 9.90
CA ASP A 97 -20.27 -7.95 10.55
C ASP A 97 -19.88 -6.60 9.96
N ALA A 98 -18.58 -6.41 9.70
CA ALA A 98 -18.04 -5.20 9.07
C ALA A 98 -18.56 -4.96 7.64
N LEU A 99 -18.97 -6.02 6.95
CA LEU A 99 -19.55 -5.95 5.60
C LEU A 99 -21.07 -5.90 5.60
N ARG A 100 -21.74 -6.03 6.75
CA ARG A 100 -23.20 -5.87 6.83
C ARG A 100 -23.59 -4.45 6.43
N GLY A 101 -24.60 -4.34 5.55
CA GLY A 101 -25.02 -3.07 4.98
C GLY A 101 -24.14 -2.56 3.84
N VAL A 102 -23.01 -3.22 3.57
CA VAL A 102 -22.15 -2.96 2.41
C VAL A 102 -22.39 -4.03 1.34
N VAL A 103 -22.32 -5.29 1.74
CA VAL A 103 -22.52 -6.47 0.89
C VAL A 103 -23.91 -7.06 1.14
N SER A 104 -24.54 -7.60 0.10
CA SER A 104 -25.88 -8.20 0.24
C SER A 104 -25.87 -9.40 1.20
N PRO A 105 -26.94 -9.66 1.96
CA PRO A 105 -27.00 -10.81 2.86
C PRO A 105 -26.78 -12.16 2.15
N ALA A 106 -27.25 -12.28 0.90
CA ALA A 106 -27.06 -13.49 0.10
C ALA A 106 -25.59 -13.72 -0.26
N ASP A 107 -24.87 -12.65 -0.61
CA ASP A 107 -23.44 -12.72 -0.92
C ASP A 107 -22.55 -12.87 0.33
N LEU A 108 -23.04 -12.48 1.51
CA LEU A 108 -22.34 -12.70 2.78
C LEU A 108 -22.45 -14.13 3.31
N ALA A 109 -23.40 -14.91 2.79
CA ALA A 109 -23.65 -16.31 3.17
C ALA A 109 -22.70 -17.28 2.44
N VAL A 110 -21.41 -16.93 2.35
CA VAL A 110 -20.36 -17.81 1.84
C VAL A 110 -19.85 -18.75 2.91
N ASP A 111 -19.21 -19.84 2.49
CA ASP A 111 -18.40 -20.67 3.38
C ASP A 111 -17.09 -19.93 3.67
N TRP A 112 -17.05 -19.26 4.83
CA TRP A 112 -15.88 -18.50 5.24
C TRP A 112 -14.71 -19.44 5.55
N PRO A 113 -13.49 -19.13 5.09
CA PRO A 113 -12.35 -20.02 5.29
C PRO A 113 -12.07 -20.20 6.78
N GLY A 114 -11.81 -21.44 7.19
CA GLY A 114 -11.30 -21.74 8.52
C GLY A 114 -9.90 -21.17 8.73
N PRO A 115 -9.46 -21.02 10.00
CA PRO A 115 -8.12 -20.51 10.30
C PRO A 115 -7.05 -21.47 9.79
N ASP A 116 -6.12 -20.97 8.96
CA ASP A 116 -4.95 -21.73 8.53
C ASP A 116 -3.81 -21.57 9.54
N SER A 117 -3.21 -22.69 9.95
CA SER A 117 -2.03 -22.68 10.83
C SER A 117 -0.75 -22.28 10.09
N MET A 118 -0.73 -22.41 8.77
CA MET A 118 0.43 -22.10 7.94
C MET A 118 0.48 -20.63 7.53
N PRO A 119 1.58 -19.90 7.80
CA PRO A 119 1.74 -18.55 7.29
C PRO A 119 1.71 -18.51 5.75
N PRO A 120 1.02 -17.52 5.14
CA PRO A 120 0.90 -17.40 3.68
C PRO A 120 2.25 -17.40 2.93
N LEU A 121 3.32 -16.87 3.53
CA LEU A 121 4.65 -16.88 2.91
C LEU A 121 5.18 -18.30 2.59
N TRP A 122 4.69 -19.34 3.28
CA TRP A 122 5.06 -20.73 2.99
C TRP A 122 4.28 -21.33 1.81
N ARG A 123 3.17 -20.71 1.41
CA ARG A 123 2.32 -21.12 0.27
C ARG A 123 2.63 -20.33 -1.01
N THR A 124 3.77 -19.64 -1.07
CA THR A 124 4.12 -18.77 -2.20
C THR A 124 4.16 -19.49 -3.55
N LEU A 125 4.66 -20.73 -3.60
CA LEU A 125 4.64 -21.55 -4.81
C LEU A 125 3.22 -21.92 -5.25
N GLU A 126 2.30 -22.11 -4.30
CA GLU A 126 0.89 -22.39 -4.57
C GLU A 126 0.23 -21.17 -5.21
N TYR A 127 0.37 -20.00 -4.58
CA TYR A 127 -0.21 -18.75 -5.09
C TYR A 127 0.33 -18.37 -6.46
N ARG A 128 1.64 -18.55 -6.68
CA ARG A 128 2.28 -18.19 -7.96
C ARG A 128 1.79 -19.00 -9.17
N ARG A 129 1.01 -20.06 -8.98
CA ARG A 129 0.33 -20.75 -10.08
C ARG A 129 -0.65 -19.85 -10.83
N ASP A 130 -1.18 -18.83 -10.16
CA ASP A 130 -2.12 -17.87 -10.74
C ASP A 130 -1.40 -16.68 -11.43
N VAL A 131 -0.06 -16.69 -11.49
CA VAL A 131 0.73 -15.69 -12.22
C VAL A 131 0.75 -16.05 -13.71
N TYR A 132 0.14 -15.20 -14.53
CA TYR A 132 0.09 -15.38 -15.97
C TYR A 132 1.32 -14.79 -16.68
N ARG A 133 1.78 -13.61 -16.26
CA ARG A 133 2.93 -12.94 -16.87
C ARG A 133 3.68 -12.11 -15.86
N THR A 134 5.01 -12.14 -15.93
CA THR A 134 5.86 -11.34 -15.04
C THR A 134 6.57 -10.21 -15.79
N SER A 135 6.95 -9.18 -15.04
CA SER A 135 7.82 -8.09 -15.50
C SER A 135 7.29 -7.35 -16.74
N VAL A 136 5.98 -7.12 -16.80
CA VAL A 136 5.37 -6.24 -17.80
C VAL A 136 5.72 -4.81 -17.46
N ARG A 137 6.22 -4.04 -18.42
CA ARG A 137 6.56 -2.63 -18.21
C ARG A 137 5.31 -1.77 -18.26
N TYR A 138 5.10 -0.95 -17.22
CA TYR A 138 4.05 0.07 -17.20
C TYR A 138 4.56 1.49 -17.40
N GLY A 139 5.88 1.69 -17.36
CA GLY A 139 6.52 2.96 -17.65
C GLY A 139 7.98 2.82 -18.09
N ASP A 140 8.66 3.95 -18.25
CA ASP A 140 10.00 4.03 -18.84
C ASP A 140 11.11 3.63 -17.86
N ASP A 141 10.87 3.78 -16.56
CA ASP A 141 11.87 3.43 -15.55
C ASP A 141 12.02 1.89 -15.45
N PRO A 142 13.25 1.36 -15.30
CA PRO A 142 13.46 -0.08 -15.13
C PRO A 142 12.71 -0.72 -13.96
N SER A 143 12.33 0.06 -12.94
CA SER A 143 11.56 -0.38 -11.78
C SER A 143 10.04 -0.26 -11.97
N GLN A 144 9.56 0.31 -13.08
CA GLN A 144 8.13 0.40 -13.39
C GLN A 144 7.63 -0.89 -14.05
N LEU A 145 7.64 -1.97 -13.27
CA LEU A 145 7.25 -3.32 -13.67
C LEU A 145 6.02 -3.80 -12.92
N LEU A 146 5.23 -4.66 -13.56
CA LEU A 146 4.12 -5.37 -12.91
C LEU A 146 4.07 -6.83 -13.31
N ASP A 147 3.48 -7.63 -12.41
CA ASP A 147 3.09 -9.01 -12.67
C ASP A 147 1.57 -9.08 -12.84
N VAL A 148 1.12 -9.86 -13.81
CA VAL A 148 -0.29 -10.09 -14.14
C VAL A 148 -0.72 -11.44 -13.56
N TRP A 149 -1.75 -11.40 -12.73
CA TRP A 149 -2.38 -12.55 -12.07
C TRP A 149 -3.78 -12.73 -12.64
N ARG A 150 -4.09 -13.92 -13.15
CA ARG A 150 -5.40 -14.25 -13.72
C ARG A 150 -5.53 -15.76 -13.88
N PRO A 151 -6.76 -16.30 -13.93
CA PRO A 151 -6.96 -17.71 -14.25
C PRO A 151 -6.56 -17.99 -15.71
N GLU A 152 -6.24 -19.25 -16.02
CA GLU A 152 -5.87 -19.66 -17.38
C GLU A 152 -7.02 -19.43 -18.37
N GLN A 153 -8.24 -19.79 -17.97
CA GLN A 153 -9.46 -19.45 -18.69
C GLN A 153 -10.10 -18.20 -18.08
N LEU A 154 -10.24 -17.16 -18.90
CA LEU A 154 -10.94 -15.95 -18.52
C LEU A 154 -12.45 -16.05 -18.77
N PRO A 155 -13.27 -15.25 -18.07
CA PRO A 155 -14.68 -15.09 -18.38
C PRO A 155 -14.91 -14.59 -19.82
N ALA A 156 -16.11 -14.79 -20.34
CA ALA A 156 -16.50 -14.30 -21.67
C ALA A 156 -16.59 -12.75 -21.75
N HIS A 157 -16.75 -12.10 -20.60
CA HIS A 157 -16.80 -10.64 -20.46
C HIS A 157 -15.49 -10.12 -19.84
N PRO A 158 -15.11 -8.85 -20.10
CA PRO A 158 -13.94 -8.24 -19.47
C PRO A 158 -13.98 -8.37 -17.95
N ALA A 159 -12.89 -8.86 -17.36
CA ALA A 159 -12.79 -9.17 -15.94
C ALA A 159 -12.49 -7.91 -15.10
N PRO A 160 -13.10 -7.71 -13.92
CA PRO A 160 -12.74 -6.59 -13.07
C PRO A 160 -11.26 -6.62 -12.67
N VAL A 161 -10.66 -5.45 -12.53
CA VAL A 161 -9.21 -5.29 -12.33
C VAL A 161 -8.87 -4.86 -10.92
N LEU A 162 -7.88 -5.51 -10.30
CA LEU A 162 -7.26 -5.03 -9.06
C LEU A 162 -5.80 -4.64 -9.30
N LEU A 163 -5.44 -3.39 -9.04
CA LEU A 163 -4.05 -2.97 -8.89
C LEU A 163 -3.61 -3.15 -7.43
N PHE A 164 -2.56 -3.91 -7.18
CA PHE A 164 -2.01 -4.15 -5.85
C PHE A 164 -0.67 -3.43 -5.67
N VAL A 165 -0.58 -2.63 -4.61
CA VAL A 165 0.61 -1.85 -4.24
C VAL A 165 1.25 -2.45 -2.99
N PRO A 166 2.49 -2.98 -3.09
CA PRO A 166 3.19 -3.55 -1.95
C PRO A 166 3.61 -2.46 -0.94
N GLY A 167 3.75 -2.87 0.31
CA GLY A 167 4.35 -2.08 1.37
C GLY A 167 5.88 -2.10 1.31
N GLY A 168 6.51 -1.79 2.45
CA GLY A 168 7.97 -1.70 2.57
C GLY A 168 8.47 -0.31 2.96
N ALA A 169 7.68 0.45 3.73
CA ALA A 169 8.06 1.75 4.28
C ALA A 169 8.62 2.75 3.24
N TRP A 170 8.11 2.69 2.00
CA TRP A 170 8.57 3.50 0.85
C TRP A 170 10.05 3.34 0.49
N VAL A 171 10.76 2.39 1.12
CA VAL A 171 12.18 2.05 0.90
C VAL A 171 12.34 0.66 0.27
N HIS A 172 11.28 -0.13 0.28
CA HIS A 172 11.08 -1.36 -0.45
C HIS A 172 9.68 -1.30 -1.07
N GLY A 173 9.54 -1.80 -2.30
CA GLY A 173 8.32 -1.62 -3.08
C GLY A 173 8.25 -2.64 -4.21
N GLY A 174 8.58 -3.90 -3.90
CA GLY A 174 8.63 -4.99 -4.87
C GLY A 174 7.36 -5.83 -4.87
N ARG A 175 6.92 -6.27 -6.06
CA ARG A 175 5.72 -7.10 -6.30
C ARG A 175 5.80 -8.55 -5.80
N ILE A 176 6.81 -8.88 -5.01
CA ILE A 176 7.15 -10.25 -4.61
C ILE A 176 6.71 -10.51 -3.16
N LEU A 177 6.09 -11.68 -2.94
CA LEU A 177 5.57 -12.23 -1.67
C LEU A 177 4.32 -11.55 -1.10
N GLN A 178 4.31 -10.23 -0.94
CA GLN A 178 3.22 -9.53 -0.27
C GLN A 178 1.94 -9.52 -1.11
N GLY A 179 0.78 -9.70 -0.47
CA GLY A 179 -0.52 -9.72 -1.16
C GLY A 179 -0.81 -10.98 -1.98
N TYR A 180 0.09 -11.96 -2.07
CA TYR A 180 -0.10 -13.15 -2.91
C TYR A 180 -1.38 -13.93 -2.60
N ALA A 181 -1.74 -14.06 -1.32
CA ALA A 181 -2.97 -14.73 -0.94
C ALA A 181 -4.21 -14.00 -1.48
N LEU A 182 -4.23 -12.66 -1.41
CA LEU A 182 -5.31 -11.83 -1.96
C LEU A 182 -5.35 -11.91 -3.48
N LEU A 183 -4.21 -11.74 -4.14
CA LEU A 183 -4.08 -11.78 -5.60
C LEU A 183 -4.53 -13.13 -6.17
N SER A 184 -4.08 -14.23 -5.57
CA SER A 184 -4.48 -15.59 -5.93
C SER A 184 -5.97 -15.83 -5.66
N HIS A 185 -6.50 -15.38 -4.52
CA HIS A 185 -7.92 -15.48 -4.19
C HIS A 185 -8.80 -14.80 -5.24
N LEU A 186 -8.49 -13.55 -5.60
CA LEU A 186 -9.26 -12.79 -6.59
C LEU A 186 -9.09 -13.33 -8.01
N ALA A 187 -7.88 -13.73 -8.39
CA ALA A 187 -7.64 -14.38 -9.69
C ALA A 187 -8.52 -15.64 -9.84
N ARG A 188 -8.62 -16.47 -8.79
CA ARG A 188 -9.52 -17.64 -8.78
C ARG A 188 -11.00 -17.29 -8.82
N GLN A 189 -11.37 -16.06 -8.45
CA GLN A 189 -12.73 -15.51 -8.62
C GLN A 189 -12.95 -14.82 -9.97
N GLY A 190 -11.98 -14.90 -10.89
CA GLY A 190 -12.11 -14.34 -12.24
C GLY A 190 -11.66 -12.89 -12.38
N TRP A 191 -10.93 -12.34 -11.40
CA TRP A 191 -10.32 -11.01 -11.52
C TRP A 191 -9.01 -11.07 -12.31
N VAL A 192 -8.65 -9.94 -12.93
CA VAL A 192 -7.28 -9.68 -13.40
C VAL A 192 -6.59 -8.79 -12.37
N CYS A 193 -5.58 -9.32 -11.69
CA CYS A 193 -4.83 -8.55 -10.69
C CYS A 193 -3.43 -8.16 -11.22
N LEU A 194 -3.00 -6.94 -10.89
CA LEU A 194 -1.74 -6.34 -11.30
C LEU A 194 -0.94 -6.01 -10.05
N SER A 195 0.13 -6.76 -9.76
CA SER A 195 1.03 -6.45 -8.63
C SER A 195 2.23 -5.66 -9.14
N ILE A 196 2.47 -4.46 -8.59
CA ILE A 196 3.45 -3.53 -9.14
C ILE A 196 4.72 -3.41 -8.30
N ASP A 197 5.84 -3.17 -8.98
CA ASP A 197 6.97 -2.47 -8.40
C ASP A 197 6.74 -0.96 -8.49
N TYR A 198 7.34 -0.18 -7.57
CA TYR A 198 7.43 1.27 -7.70
C TYR A 198 8.79 1.77 -7.22
N ARG A 199 9.20 2.96 -7.67
CA ARG A 199 10.47 3.57 -7.24
C ARG A 199 10.44 3.92 -5.76
N VAL A 200 11.54 3.63 -5.07
CA VAL A 200 11.64 3.75 -3.61
C VAL A 200 12.75 4.69 -3.15
N ALA A 201 12.56 5.20 -1.93
CA ALA A 201 13.53 6.00 -1.22
C ALA A 201 14.70 5.12 -0.74
N PRO A 202 15.90 5.69 -0.52
CA PRO A 202 16.23 7.12 -0.64
C PRO A 202 16.64 7.53 -2.06
N HIS A 203 16.73 6.59 -3.01
CA HIS A 203 17.16 6.83 -4.38
C HIS A 203 16.12 7.61 -5.19
N HIS A 204 14.85 7.29 -4.96
CA HIS A 204 13.69 7.98 -5.52
C HIS A 204 12.78 8.42 -4.38
N ARG A 205 12.98 9.67 -3.94
CA ARG A 205 12.21 10.27 -2.86
C ARG A 205 10.81 10.68 -3.31
N TRP A 206 9.94 10.96 -2.36
CA TRP A 206 8.62 11.54 -2.59
C TRP A 206 8.69 12.73 -3.56
N PRO A 207 7.79 12.86 -4.55
CA PRO A 207 6.57 12.06 -4.77
C PRO A 207 6.73 10.88 -5.75
N ARG A 208 7.94 10.37 -6.00
CA ARG A 208 8.16 9.34 -7.04
C ARG A 208 7.31 8.07 -6.85
N HIS A 209 7.08 7.68 -5.60
CA HIS A 209 6.23 6.55 -5.24
C HIS A 209 4.80 6.69 -5.77
N ILE A 210 4.14 7.82 -5.49
CA ILE A 210 2.74 8.04 -5.88
C ILE A 210 2.62 8.29 -7.39
N THR A 211 3.60 8.95 -8.02
CA THR A 211 3.61 9.13 -9.48
C THR A 211 3.68 7.78 -10.21
N ASP A 212 4.41 6.80 -9.65
CA ASP A 212 4.49 5.45 -10.23
C ASP A 212 3.20 4.67 -10.07
N VAL A 213 2.55 4.77 -8.90
CA VAL A 213 1.23 4.16 -8.68
C VAL A 213 0.20 4.75 -9.65
N LYS A 214 0.20 6.07 -9.84
CA LYS A 214 -0.69 6.72 -10.83
C LYS A 214 -0.38 6.34 -12.26
N ALA A 215 0.91 6.21 -12.63
CA ALA A 215 1.31 5.68 -13.93
C ALA A 215 0.81 4.24 -14.15
N ALA A 216 0.84 3.40 -13.12
CA ALA A 216 0.32 2.04 -13.20
C ALA A 216 -1.21 2.00 -13.34
N ILE A 217 -1.95 2.89 -12.67
CA ILE A 217 -3.41 3.04 -12.86
C ILE A 217 -3.71 3.45 -14.31
N ALA A 218 -3.06 4.50 -14.81
CA ALA A 218 -3.24 4.97 -16.19
C ALA A 218 -2.88 3.87 -17.20
N TRP A 219 -1.80 3.12 -16.94
CA TRP A 219 -1.43 1.98 -17.76
C TRP A 219 -2.51 0.89 -17.75
N ALA A 220 -3.09 0.58 -16.60
CA ALA A 220 -4.17 -0.42 -16.49
C ALA A 220 -5.38 0.00 -17.33
N ARG A 221 -5.86 1.25 -17.14
CA ARG A 221 -6.94 1.85 -17.95
C ARG A 221 -6.64 1.79 -19.46
N ALA A 222 -5.37 1.90 -19.84
CA ALA A 222 -4.95 1.95 -21.23
C ALA A 222 -4.52 0.60 -21.84
N ASN A 223 -4.39 -0.50 -21.07
CA ASN A 223 -3.76 -1.73 -21.58
C ASN A 223 -4.28 -3.05 -21.00
N VAL A 224 -5.07 -3.04 -19.92
CA VAL A 224 -5.41 -4.28 -19.19
C VAL A 224 -6.32 -5.22 -19.99
N ASP A 225 -7.01 -4.72 -21.00
CA ASP A 225 -7.80 -5.49 -21.98
C ASP A 225 -6.97 -6.55 -22.72
N LYS A 226 -5.68 -6.28 -22.96
CA LYS A 226 -4.74 -7.26 -23.54
C LYS A 226 -4.54 -8.48 -22.64
N PHE A 227 -4.86 -8.34 -21.36
CA PHE A 227 -4.84 -9.38 -20.35
C PHE A 227 -6.26 -9.80 -19.94
N GLY A 228 -7.29 -9.35 -20.68
CA GLY A 228 -8.69 -9.67 -20.47
C GLY A 228 -9.36 -8.95 -19.31
N GLY A 229 -8.72 -7.90 -18.77
CA GLY A 229 -9.33 -7.05 -17.77
C GLY A 229 -10.24 -5.99 -18.39
N ASP A 230 -11.23 -5.55 -17.63
CA ASP A 230 -12.09 -4.42 -17.92
C ASP A 230 -11.34 -3.12 -17.60
N ARG A 231 -11.15 -2.30 -18.64
CA ARG A 231 -10.56 -0.96 -18.48
C ARG A 231 -11.45 -0.01 -17.72
N ASN A 232 -12.75 -0.28 -17.71
CA ASN A 232 -13.73 0.60 -17.07
C ASN A 232 -13.83 0.34 -15.58
N PHE A 233 -13.43 -0.84 -15.07
CA PHE A 233 -13.42 -1.13 -13.65
C PHE A 233 -12.01 -1.49 -13.12
N VAL A 234 -11.36 -0.54 -12.44
CA VAL A 234 -10.05 -0.67 -11.79
C VAL A 234 -10.17 -0.32 -10.31
N ALA A 235 -10.05 -1.32 -9.45
CA ALA A 235 -9.87 -1.15 -8.01
C ALA A 235 -8.37 -1.08 -7.65
N ILE A 236 -8.05 -0.49 -6.51
CA ILE A 236 -6.68 -0.46 -5.97
C ILE A 236 -6.66 -0.98 -4.53
N ALA A 237 -5.69 -1.83 -4.21
CA ALA A 237 -5.41 -2.29 -2.85
C ALA A 237 -3.94 -2.10 -2.52
N GLY A 238 -3.63 -1.97 -1.23
CA GLY A 238 -2.24 -1.99 -0.82
C GLY A 238 -2.03 -2.23 0.66
N CYS A 239 -0.81 -2.62 0.99
CA CYS A 239 -0.38 -2.97 2.33
C CYS A 239 0.59 -1.93 2.93
N SER A 240 0.39 -1.48 4.17
CA SER A 240 1.31 -0.56 4.86
C SER A 240 1.60 0.72 4.04
N ALA A 241 2.84 0.96 3.64
CA ALA A 241 3.20 2.04 2.69
C ALA A 241 2.42 1.97 1.37
N GLY A 242 2.14 0.77 0.86
CA GLY A 242 1.27 0.58 -0.30
C GLY A 242 -0.20 0.87 0.01
N GLY A 243 -0.66 0.62 1.24
CA GLY A 243 -2.01 0.98 1.69
C GLY A 243 -2.19 2.50 1.80
N HIS A 244 -1.13 3.19 2.23
CA HIS A 244 -1.04 4.65 2.14
C HIS A 244 -1.15 5.14 0.69
N LEU A 245 -0.35 4.57 -0.22
CA LEU A 245 -0.34 4.96 -1.63
C LEU A 245 -1.66 4.66 -2.34
N ALA A 246 -2.29 3.51 -2.04
CA ALA A 246 -3.60 3.13 -2.56
C ALA A 246 -4.69 4.11 -2.12
N ALA A 247 -4.73 4.43 -0.82
CA ALA A 247 -5.65 5.42 -0.27
C ALA A 247 -5.44 6.80 -0.89
N LEU A 248 -4.19 7.25 -1.00
CA LEU A 248 -3.90 8.56 -1.57
C LEU A 248 -4.25 8.64 -3.06
N ALA A 249 -3.93 7.62 -3.84
CA ALA A 249 -4.25 7.58 -5.27
C ALA A 249 -5.76 7.68 -5.50
N GLY A 250 -6.56 6.93 -4.72
CA GLY A 250 -8.02 6.97 -4.83
C GLY A 250 -8.67 8.26 -4.37
N LEU A 251 -8.02 9.03 -3.49
CA LEU A 251 -8.50 10.33 -3.01
C LEU A 251 -8.01 11.52 -3.84
N THR A 252 -7.09 11.29 -4.79
CA THR A 252 -6.49 12.36 -5.59
C THR A 252 -6.53 12.05 -7.09
N PRO A 253 -7.67 11.58 -7.65
CA PRO A 253 -7.74 11.25 -9.07
C PRO A 253 -7.36 12.47 -9.93
N ASN A 254 -6.45 12.26 -10.86
CA ASN A 254 -5.98 13.26 -11.84
C ASN A 254 -5.42 14.56 -11.20
N ASP A 255 -4.98 14.49 -9.94
CA ASP A 255 -4.30 15.59 -9.27
C ASP A 255 -2.94 15.88 -9.97
N PRO A 256 -2.76 17.08 -10.55
CA PRO A 256 -1.60 17.42 -11.36
C PRO A 256 -0.29 17.43 -10.57
N ASP A 257 -0.34 17.67 -9.25
CA ASP A 257 0.86 17.71 -8.41
C ASP A 257 1.39 16.30 -8.09
N LEU A 258 0.57 15.27 -8.26
CA LEU A 258 0.86 13.90 -7.81
C LEU A 258 0.97 12.87 -8.94
N GLN A 259 0.69 13.24 -10.19
CA GLN A 259 0.66 12.30 -11.32
C GLN A 259 1.95 12.23 -12.13
N GLY A 260 2.83 13.23 -12.00
CA GLY A 260 4.07 13.29 -12.78
C GLY A 260 3.80 13.49 -14.27
N ASP A 261 4.72 13.04 -15.11
CA ASP A 261 4.63 13.20 -16.57
C ASP A 261 3.86 12.01 -17.16
N LEU A 262 2.52 12.12 -17.23
CA LEU A 262 1.66 11.17 -17.92
C LEU A 262 1.21 11.71 -19.28
N PRO A 263 0.86 10.84 -20.25
CA PRO A 263 0.28 11.27 -21.52
C PRO A 263 -0.98 12.11 -21.32
N ASP A 264 -1.23 13.04 -22.24
CA ASP A 264 -2.45 13.85 -22.24
C ASP A 264 -3.70 12.96 -22.26
N GLY A 265 -4.65 13.25 -21.38
CA GLY A 265 -5.88 12.47 -21.22
C GLY A 265 -5.72 11.16 -20.45
N ALA A 266 -4.56 10.89 -19.84
CA ALA A 266 -4.40 9.76 -18.94
C ALA A 266 -5.36 9.87 -17.74
N ASP A 267 -6.14 8.81 -17.51
CA ASP A 267 -7.03 8.71 -16.35
C ASP A 267 -6.36 7.91 -15.22
N THR A 268 -6.31 8.52 -14.04
CA THR A 268 -5.74 7.95 -12.82
C THR A 268 -6.79 7.72 -11.73
N SER A 269 -8.08 7.81 -12.07
CA SER A 269 -9.17 7.45 -11.17
C SER A 269 -9.32 5.95 -10.98
N VAL A 270 -9.82 5.55 -9.81
CA VAL A 270 -10.09 4.16 -9.41
C VAL A 270 -11.51 4.05 -8.86
N ASP A 271 -12.07 2.85 -8.97
CA ASP A 271 -13.48 2.60 -8.70
C ASP A 271 -13.75 2.07 -7.30
N ALA A 272 -12.71 1.56 -6.64
CA ALA A 272 -12.74 1.13 -5.24
C ALA A 272 -11.32 1.13 -4.66
N VAL A 273 -11.22 1.32 -3.35
CA VAL A 273 -9.94 1.34 -2.64
C VAL A 273 -9.96 0.39 -1.44
N VAL A 274 -8.88 -0.38 -1.28
CA VAL A 274 -8.67 -1.25 -0.12
C VAL A 274 -7.36 -0.89 0.58
N GLY A 275 -7.44 -0.32 1.78
CA GLY A 275 -6.29 0.01 2.61
C GLY A 275 -6.04 -1.07 3.66
N ILE A 276 -4.94 -1.81 3.53
CA ILE A 276 -4.57 -2.89 4.46
C ILE A 276 -3.43 -2.40 5.36
N TYR A 277 -3.73 -2.23 6.64
CA TYR A 277 -2.85 -1.68 7.69
C TYR A 277 -2.05 -0.44 7.24
N GLY A 278 -2.68 0.42 6.44
CA GLY A 278 -2.05 1.58 5.83
C GLY A 278 -1.79 2.73 6.79
N ARG A 279 -0.95 3.69 6.36
CA ARG A 279 -0.75 4.97 7.05
C ARG A 279 -1.60 6.04 6.40
N TYR A 280 -2.37 6.80 7.19
CA TYR A 280 -3.34 7.76 6.65
C TYR A 280 -3.06 9.22 7.04
N ASP A 281 -2.20 9.46 8.03
CA ASP A 281 -1.78 10.79 8.44
C ASP A 281 -0.25 10.88 8.63
N TRP A 282 0.40 11.63 7.76
CA TRP A 282 1.84 11.94 7.80
C TRP A 282 2.18 13.18 8.65
N GLU A 283 1.19 13.93 9.12
CA GLU A 283 1.38 15.11 9.98
C GLU A 283 1.28 14.77 11.47
N ASP A 284 0.69 13.61 11.78
CA ASP A 284 0.47 13.16 13.14
C ASP A 284 1.78 12.98 13.93
N ARG A 285 1.93 13.82 14.96
CA ARG A 285 3.04 13.86 15.92
C ARG A 285 2.56 13.75 17.38
N SER A 286 1.36 13.20 17.61
CA SER A 286 0.71 13.25 18.92
C SER A 286 1.34 12.31 19.98
N THR A 287 2.20 11.39 19.58
CA THR A 287 2.95 10.49 20.47
C THR A 287 4.43 10.45 20.06
N GLU A 288 5.30 10.00 20.98
CA GLU A 288 6.74 9.91 20.69
C GLU A 288 7.04 8.96 19.51
N GLU A 289 6.34 7.84 19.42
CA GLU A 289 6.41 6.90 18.30
C GLU A 289 6.04 7.59 16.97
N ARG A 290 4.97 8.39 16.97
CA ARG A 290 4.51 9.15 15.80
C ARG A 290 5.52 10.22 15.39
N VAL A 291 6.16 10.90 16.35
CA VAL A 291 7.28 11.83 16.07
C VAL A 291 8.44 11.10 15.40
N ARG A 292 8.85 9.93 15.93
CA ARG A 292 9.94 9.12 15.32
C ARG A 292 9.63 8.71 13.88
N PHE A 293 8.36 8.41 13.59
CA PHE A 293 7.94 8.09 12.24
C PHE A 293 8.02 9.30 11.30
N VAL A 294 7.59 10.49 11.75
CA VAL A 294 7.72 11.72 10.95
C VAL A 294 9.20 12.04 10.70
N ASP A 295 10.09 11.84 11.68
CA ASP A 295 11.54 11.97 11.46
C ASP A 295 12.05 11.04 10.35
N PHE A 296 11.53 9.81 10.26
CA PHE A 296 11.86 8.87 9.18
C PHE A 296 11.34 9.38 7.83
N LEU A 297 10.09 9.86 7.76
CA LEU A 297 9.53 10.45 6.55
C LEU A 297 10.38 11.65 6.07
N GLU A 298 10.72 12.57 6.97
CA GLU A 298 11.51 13.75 6.65
C GLU A 298 12.91 13.40 6.11
N ARG A 299 13.59 12.45 6.74
CA ARG A 299 15.00 12.13 6.42
C ARG A 299 15.15 11.17 5.25
N ILE A 300 14.29 10.17 5.14
CA ILE A 300 14.45 9.07 4.19
C ILE A 300 13.51 9.22 3.02
N VAL A 301 12.21 9.41 3.28
CA VAL A 301 11.18 9.37 2.23
C VAL A 301 11.08 10.68 1.47
N VAL A 302 11.00 11.81 2.16
CA VAL A 302 10.77 13.15 1.59
C VAL A 302 12.08 13.92 1.37
N GLY A 303 13.00 13.87 2.33
CA GLY A 303 14.23 14.69 2.29
C GLY A 303 13.99 16.18 2.57
N ARG A 304 12.90 16.50 3.27
CA ARG A 304 12.49 17.86 3.68
C ARG A 304 11.89 17.80 5.08
N LYS A 305 11.99 18.91 5.82
CA LYS A 305 11.43 19.04 7.17
C LYS A 305 9.97 19.52 7.12
N ILE A 306 9.09 18.88 7.87
CA ILE A 306 7.65 19.19 7.94
C ILE A 306 7.41 20.60 8.47
N ASP A 307 8.23 21.09 9.40
CA ASP A 307 8.09 22.45 9.95
C ASP A 307 8.37 23.56 8.92
N ARG A 308 9.05 23.22 7.81
CA ARG A 308 9.35 24.15 6.71
C ARG A 308 8.52 23.90 5.46
N HIS A 309 8.07 22.66 5.28
CA HIS A 309 7.34 22.19 4.11
C HIS A 309 6.08 21.42 4.50
N PRO A 310 5.20 21.98 5.36
CA PRO A 310 4.02 21.25 5.85
C PRO A 310 3.08 20.85 4.71
N GLU A 311 3.05 21.63 3.62
CA GLU A 311 2.26 21.35 2.43
C GLU A 311 2.56 19.99 1.80
N ILE A 312 3.82 19.54 1.84
CA ILE A 312 4.22 18.25 1.26
C ILE A 312 3.61 17.10 2.07
N PHE A 313 3.69 17.17 3.40
CA PHE A 313 3.19 16.13 4.30
C PHE A 313 1.67 16.11 4.31
N ARG A 314 1.03 17.28 4.34
CA ARG A 314 -0.42 17.41 4.23
C ARG A 314 -0.96 16.85 2.91
N LYS A 315 -0.31 17.15 1.78
CA LYS A 315 -0.67 16.61 0.46
C LYS A 315 -0.42 15.09 0.40
N ALA A 316 0.57 14.59 1.13
CA ALA A 316 0.84 13.16 1.24
C ALA A 316 -0.05 12.43 2.26
N SER A 317 -0.86 13.11 3.07
CA SER A 317 -1.77 12.49 4.07
C SER A 317 -3.13 12.16 3.46
N PRO A 318 -3.51 10.88 3.25
CA PRO A 318 -4.85 10.50 2.78
C PRO A 318 -5.98 11.15 3.57
N ILE A 319 -5.86 11.24 4.90
CA ILE A 319 -6.90 11.84 5.75
C ILE A 319 -7.19 13.32 5.40
N ALA A 320 -6.22 14.04 4.84
CA ALA A 320 -6.36 15.42 4.42
C ALA A 320 -6.96 15.57 3.02
N GLN A 321 -7.02 14.50 2.23
CA GLN A 321 -7.53 14.48 0.85
C GLN A 321 -8.97 13.96 0.75
N ILE A 322 -9.61 13.61 1.86
CA ILE A 322 -11.01 13.12 1.88
C ILE A 322 -11.97 14.19 1.36
N HIS A 323 -12.90 13.80 0.48
CA HIS A 323 -13.93 14.67 -0.10
C HIS A 323 -15.27 13.91 -0.32
N PRO A 324 -16.39 14.59 -0.61
CA PRO A 324 -17.70 13.94 -0.75
C PRO A 324 -17.81 12.92 -1.89
N ASP A 325 -16.90 12.98 -2.86
CA ASP A 325 -16.84 12.09 -4.03
C ASP A 325 -15.73 11.04 -3.92
N SER A 326 -15.19 10.83 -2.71
CA SER A 326 -14.23 9.75 -2.48
C SER A 326 -14.86 8.40 -2.88
N PRO A 327 -14.12 7.50 -3.56
CA PRO A 327 -14.67 6.23 -4.04
C PRO A 327 -15.10 5.33 -2.87
N PRO A 328 -15.75 4.19 -3.13
CA PRO A 328 -15.93 3.14 -2.13
C PRO A 328 -14.60 2.72 -1.48
N PHE A 329 -14.57 2.62 -0.15
CA PHE A 329 -13.39 2.20 0.61
C PHE A 329 -13.66 0.97 1.47
N LEU A 330 -12.66 0.11 1.58
CA LEU A 330 -12.55 -0.88 2.66
C LEU A 330 -11.20 -0.71 3.36
N VAL A 331 -11.23 -0.53 4.67
CA VAL A 331 -10.01 -0.48 5.49
C VAL A 331 -9.93 -1.73 6.35
N VAL A 332 -8.78 -2.39 6.37
CA VAL A 332 -8.52 -3.57 7.21
C VAL A 332 -7.30 -3.29 8.08
N HIS A 333 -7.42 -3.37 9.41
CA HIS A 333 -6.30 -3.07 10.31
C HIS A 333 -6.33 -3.96 11.54
N GLY A 334 -5.17 -4.43 11.99
CA GLY A 334 -5.04 -5.24 13.20
C GLY A 334 -4.90 -4.41 14.48
N THR A 335 -5.54 -4.83 15.57
CA THR A 335 -5.38 -4.16 16.88
C THR A 335 -4.02 -4.41 17.52
N GLY A 336 -3.31 -5.46 17.10
CA GLY A 336 -1.97 -5.81 17.55
C GLY A 336 -0.84 -5.21 16.69
N ASP A 337 -1.15 -4.29 15.78
CA ASP A 337 -0.15 -3.64 14.93
C ASP A 337 0.77 -2.71 15.75
N SER A 338 2.03 -3.11 15.87
CA SER A 338 3.08 -2.40 16.61
C SER A 338 3.89 -1.42 15.75
N VAL A 339 3.57 -1.29 14.46
CA VAL A 339 4.28 -0.42 13.50
C VAL A 339 3.41 0.78 13.11
N ILE A 340 2.13 0.52 12.84
CA ILE A 340 1.14 1.55 12.56
C ILE A 340 -0.02 1.33 13.53
N PRO A 341 -0.15 2.16 14.58
CA PRO A 341 -1.21 2.00 15.56
C PRO A 341 -2.60 2.04 14.92
N VAL A 342 -3.47 1.11 15.31
CA VAL A 342 -4.84 0.96 14.78
C VAL A 342 -5.68 2.25 14.85
N ALA A 343 -5.38 3.14 15.80
CA ALA A 343 -5.99 4.46 15.92
C ALA A 343 -5.86 5.34 14.66
N GLN A 344 -4.83 5.12 13.84
CA GLN A 344 -4.68 5.78 12.53
C GLN A 344 -5.79 5.37 11.55
N ALA A 345 -6.09 4.07 11.47
CA ALA A 345 -7.21 3.58 10.66
C ALA A 345 -8.55 4.06 11.19
N ARG A 346 -8.79 3.98 12.51
CA ARG A 346 -10.03 4.48 13.13
C ARG A 346 -10.30 5.95 12.77
N SER A 347 -9.31 6.82 13.00
CA SER A 347 -9.45 8.25 12.72
C SER A 347 -9.72 8.54 11.23
N PHE A 348 -9.06 7.79 10.34
CA PHE A 348 -9.27 7.91 8.90
C PHE A 348 -10.66 7.44 8.49
N VAL A 349 -11.09 6.27 8.94
CA VAL A 349 -12.41 5.68 8.67
C VAL A 349 -13.53 6.56 9.19
N ASP A 350 -13.42 7.07 10.42
CA ASP A 350 -14.44 7.93 11.02
C ASP A 350 -14.62 9.20 10.20
N LYS A 351 -13.52 9.85 9.82
CA LYS A 351 -13.58 11.03 8.94
C LYS A 351 -14.13 10.70 7.56
N LEU A 352 -13.72 9.56 6.98
CA LEU A 352 -14.15 9.15 5.66
C LEU A 352 -15.65 8.84 5.62
N LYS A 353 -16.18 8.14 6.63
CA LYS A 353 -17.62 7.90 6.81
C LYS A 353 -18.43 9.18 7.01
N ALA A 354 -17.85 10.17 7.68
CA ALA A 354 -18.52 11.44 7.92
C ALA A 354 -18.61 12.35 6.68
N VAL A 355 -17.73 12.16 5.68
CA VAL A 355 -17.62 13.06 4.53
C VAL A 355 -18.03 12.38 3.20
N SER A 356 -17.61 11.15 2.96
CA SER A 356 -17.85 10.46 1.69
C SER A 356 -19.33 10.08 1.53
N ARG A 357 -19.84 10.22 0.31
CA ARG A 357 -21.16 9.70 -0.08
C ARG A 357 -21.12 8.22 -0.45
N ALA A 358 -19.94 7.69 -0.75
CA ALA A 358 -19.75 6.28 -1.08
C ALA A 358 -19.68 5.40 0.18
N VAL A 359 -19.81 4.10 -0.02
CA VAL A 359 -19.75 3.12 1.07
C VAL A 359 -18.33 2.99 1.64
N VAL A 360 -18.23 2.90 2.97
CA VAL A 360 -16.96 2.77 3.69
C VAL A 360 -17.04 1.60 4.67
N GLY A 361 -16.39 0.48 4.31
CA GLY A 361 -16.21 -0.67 5.18
C GLY A 361 -14.98 -0.54 6.09
N TYR A 362 -15.05 -1.11 7.28
CA TYR A 362 -13.90 -1.17 8.20
C TYR A 362 -13.87 -2.49 8.96
N ILE A 363 -12.77 -3.23 8.77
CA ILE A 363 -12.51 -4.51 9.45
C ILE A 363 -11.35 -4.29 10.42
N GLU A 364 -11.66 -4.29 11.71
CA GLU A 364 -10.65 -4.24 12.75
C GLU A 364 -10.39 -5.66 13.28
N LEU A 365 -9.22 -6.22 13.01
CA LEU A 365 -8.88 -7.60 13.34
C LEU A 365 -8.23 -7.69 14.73
N PRO A 366 -8.87 -8.29 15.75
CA PRO A 366 -8.30 -8.42 17.08
C PRO A 366 -7.00 -9.20 17.05
N GLY A 367 -5.95 -8.68 17.70
CA GLY A 367 -4.66 -9.33 17.87
C GLY A 367 -3.81 -9.49 16.61
N ALA A 368 -4.32 -9.08 15.44
CA ALA A 368 -3.55 -9.16 14.19
C ALA A 368 -2.39 -8.14 14.24
N GLY A 369 -1.18 -8.61 13.93
CA GLY A 369 0.02 -7.77 13.87
C GLY A 369 0.22 -7.09 12.51
N HIS A 370 1.29 -6.31 12.40
CA HIS A 370 1.71 -5.77 11.10
C HIS A 370 2.11 -6.90 10.14
N ALA A 371 1.79 -6.75 8.85
CA ALA A 371 2.05 -7.77 7.81
C ALA A 371 1.40 -9.15 8.08
N PHE A 372 0.22 -9.16 8.71
CA PHE A 372 -0.53 -10.40 8.96
C PHE A 372 -0.89 -11.16 7.67
N ASP A 373 -1.04 -10.46 6.53
CA ASP A 373 -1.33 -11.06 5.21
C ASP A 373 -0.23 -11.99 4.70
N MET A 374 0.98 -11.91 5.26
CA MET A 374 2.12 -12.78 4.94
C MET A 374 2.41 -13.79 6.04
N THR A 375 2.14 -13.41 7.29
CA THR A 375 2.64 -14.09 8.49
C THR A 375 1.56 -14.84 9.29
N ASP A 376 0.30 -14.54 9.05
CA ASP A 376 -0.83 -15.05 9.83
C ASP A 376 -1.88 -15.71 8.94
N GLY A 377 -1.74 -17.03 8.77
CA GLY A 377 -2.68 -17.84 7.99
C GLY A 377 -4.11 -17.82 8.55
N ALA A 378 -4.26 -17.62 9.86
CA ALA A 378 -5.55 -17.67 10.51
C ALA A 378 -6.45 -16.50 10.11
N ARG A 379 -5.85 -15.35 9.78
CA ARG A 379 -6.58 -14.12 9.44
C ARG A 379 -6.56 -13.80 7.95
N THR A 380 -5.57 -14.29 7.22
CA THR A 380 -5.36 -13.95 5.81
C THR A 380 -6.49 -14.44 4.91
N GLY A 381 -6.97 -15.67 5.10
CA GLY A 381 -8.08 -16.21 4.30
C GLY A 381 -9.36 -15.39 4.45
N ALA A 382 -9.72 -15.05 5.69
CA ALA A 382 -10.87 -14.23 6.02
C ALA A 382 -10.76 -12.83 5.41
N MET A 383 -9.59 -12.19 5.55
CA MET A 383 -9.33 -10.88 4.95
C MET A 383 -9.46 -10.92 3.42
N ALA A 384 -8.85 -11.89 2.75
CA ALA A 384 -8.94 -12.01 1.29
C ALA A 384 -10.39 -12.23 0.83
N THR A 385 -11.15 -13.06 1.55
CA THR A 385 -12.58 -13.30 1.30
C THR A 385 -13.40 -12.03 1.46
N ALA A 386 -13.20 -11.29 2.55
CA ALA A 386 -13.92 -10.05 2.81
C ALA A 386 -13.63 -8.98 1.75
N VAL A 387 -12.36 -8.85 1.33
CA VAL A 387 -11.97 -7.96 0.24
C VAL A 387 -12.65 -8.37 -1.08
N GLY A 388 -12.67 -9.66 -1.42
CA GLY A 388 -13.36 -10.16 -2.61
C GLY A 388 -14.85 -9.88 -2.60
N LEU A 389 -15.53 -10.14 -1.48
CA LEU A 389 -16.96 -9.84 -1.31
C LEU A 389 -17.26 -8.35 -1.49
N PHE A 390 -16.47 -7.48 -0.85
CA PHE A 390 -16.60 -6.04 -0.99
C PHE A 390 -16.44 -5.61 -2.45
N LEU A 391 -15.35 -5.99 -3.10
CA LEU A 391 -15.03 -5.58 -4.45
C LEU A 391 -16.05 -6.10 -5.49
N ASN A 392 -16.48 -7.36 -5.35
CA ASN A 392 -17.53 -7.94 -6.20
C ASN A 392 -18.86 -7.19 -6.04
N GLN A 393 -19.20 -6.75 -4.83
CA GLN A 393 -20.39 -5.93 -4.61
C GLN A 393 -20.29 -4.57 -5.30
N ILE A 394 -19.15 -3.86 -5.17
CA ILE A 394 -18.96 -2.56 -5.82
C ILE A 394 -19.05 -2.69 -7.34
N HIS A 395 -18.41 -3.71 -7.91
CA HIS A 395 -18.47 -3.99 -9.35
C HIS A 395 -19.91 -4.21 -9.84
N ARG A 396 -20.70 -5.02 -9.11
CA ARG A 396 -22.13 -5.24 -9.45
C ARG A 396 -22.97 -3.97 -9.34
N ASN A 397 -22.79 -3.19 -8.29
CA ASN A 397 -23.55 -1.94 -8.10
C ASN A 397 -23.33 -1.00 -9.28
N ARG A 398 -22.08 -0.86 -9.72
CA ARG A 398 -21.75 -0.04 -10.88
C ARG A 398 -22.41 -0.55 -12.16
N ALA A 399 -22.32 -1.85 -12.44
CA ALA A 399 -22.97 -2.43 -13.63
C ALA A 399 -24.49 -2.18 -13.63
N MET A 400 -25.13 -2.21 -12.45
CA MET A 400 -26.55 -1.89 -12.31
C MET A 400 -26.83 -0.39 -12.54
N ASP A 401 -25.98 0.50 -12.07
CA ASP A 401 -26.15 1.95 -12.25
C ASP A 401 -25.93 2.36 -13.72
N GLU A 402 -24.94 1.76 -14.39
CA GLU A 402 -24.74 1.92 -15.84
C GLU A 402 -25.95 1.42 -16.63
N ALA A 403 -26.52 0.25 -16.28
CA ALA A 403 -27.72 -0.28 -16.93
C ALA A 403 -28.94 0.65 -16.75
N LYS A 404 -29.09 1.29 -15.59
CA LYS A 404 -30.17 2.26 -15.34
C LYS A 404 -29.99 3.56 -16.11
N ALA A 405 -28.75 4.00 -16.35
CA ALA A 405 -28.48 5.24 -17.08
C ALA A 405 -28.76 5.15 -18.59
N VAL A 406 -28.88 3.93 -19.14
CA VAL A 406 -29.17 3.65 -20.55
C VAL A 406 -30.69 3.59 -20.84
N ILE A 407 -31.52 3.49 -19.79
CA ILE A 407 -32.99 3.50 -19.86
C ILE A 407 -33.49 4.92 -19.59
#